data_AF-A0A157PKD2-F1
#
_entry.id   AF-A0A157PKD2-F1
#
_cell.length_a   1.000
_cell.length_b   1.000
_cell.length_c   1.000
_cell.angle_alpha   90.00
_cell.angle_beta   90.00
_cell.angle_gamma   90.00
#
_symmetry.space_group_name_H-M   'P 1'
#
loop_
_entity.id
_entity.type
_entity.pdbx_description
1 polymer ?
#
loop_
_entity_poly.entity_id
_entity_poly.type
_entity_poly.pdbx_seq_one_letter_code
_entity_poly.pdbx_strand_id
1 'polypeptide(L)'
;MPDMLLYNESPFAVPAFRIIALLDGEIADEANRGALAQAYRLFEDAWGAAAYMASFHFVKHRGKIRKINPGLAADGRAFFEQSSTAYGEGLRRYGYALSEFEEPALPYFGVEQRSDMVFFEIDLPAEHAHNVAFANTITDLLLGTRLICGVMGLGFFLPPYNSSLSFGMGQELERYPAAIHISPSMVMDGVRREGSMHRWTQDEQPGIADIGWRTLIGWSFFSRLSTALAALEQEPGISTRCGEKAIAVTAGPEPVWGDASKHESLSAYRAVARHLAPIRFPRHCARCFMFGGNASHDERLAQRLDAYLGRFG
;
A
#
# COMPACT_ATOMS: atom_id res chain seq x y z
N MET A 1 -9.46 -15.21 11.64
CA MET A 1 -9.23 -14.30 10.52
C MET A 1 -10.48 -13.45 10.29
N PRO A 2 -10.38 -12.18 9.87
CA PRO A 2 -11.52 -11.42 9.38
C PRO A 2 -12.21 -12.10 8.20
N ASP A 3 -13.50 -11.84 8.01
CA ASP A 3 -14.24 -12.25 6.82
C ASP A 3 -13.95 -11.30 5.64
N MET A 4 -14.31 -11.73 4.43
CA MET A 4 -14.26 -10.87 3.24
C MET A 4 -15.23 -9.69 3.39
N LEU A 5 -14.87 -8.54 2.80
CA LEU A 5 -15.79 -7.42 2.73
C LEU A 5 -16.83 -7.68 1.63
N LEU A 6 -18.10 -7.52 1.98
CA LEU A 6 -19.23 -7.77 1.09
C LEU A 6 -19.90 -6.46 0.65
N TYR A 7 -20.37 -6.43 -0.59
CA TYR A 7 -21.26 -5.42 -1.14
C TYR A 7 -22.43 -6.15 -1.81
N ASN A 8 -23.67 -5.91 -1.34
CA ASN A 8 -24.86 -6.66 -1.76
C ASN A 8 -24.63 -8.19 -1.72
N GLU A 9 -24.11 -8.69 -0.60
CA GLU A 9 -23.79 -10.11 -0.35
C GLU A 9 -22.66 -10.70 -1.23
N SER A 10 -22.14 -9.94 -2.19
CA SER A 10 -21.03 -10.36 -3.04
C SER A 10 -19.69 -9.87 -2.47
N PRO A 11 -18.66 -10.72 -2.38
CA PRO A 11 -17.38 -10.30 -1.84
C PRO A 11 -16.66 -9.37 -2.83
N PHE A 12 -16.09 -8.28 -2.32
CA PHE A 12 -15.37 -7.31 -3.14
C PHE A 12 -13.94 -7.04 -2.69
N ALA A 13 -13.61 -7.33 -1.42
CA ALA A 13 -12.24 -7.24 -0.91
C ALA A 13 -11.94 -8.40 0.05
N VAL A 14 -10.68 -8.83 0.09
CA VAL A 14 -10.23 -10.02 0.82
C VAL A 14 -9.23 -9.65 1.91
N PRO A 15 -9.25 -10.29 3.09
CA PRO A 15 -8.22 -10.13 4.10
C PRO A 15 -6.84 -10.50 3.54
N ALA A 16 -5.86 -9.62 3.72
CA ALA A 16 -4.52 -9.77 3.16
C ALA A 16 -3.44 -9.24 4.12
N PHE A 17 -2.23 -9.75 3.95
CA PHE A 17 -1.03 -9.03 4.35
C PHE A 17 -0.61 -8.14 3.17
N ARG A 18 -0.57 -6.84 3.38
CA ARG A 18 -0.42 -5.83 2.35
C ARG A 18 0.94 -5.17 2.46
N ILE A 19 1.54 -4.88 1.31
CA ILE A 19 2.74 -4.07 1.14
C ILE A 19 2.41 -3.03 0.07
N ILE A 20 2.37 -1.77 0.46
CA ILE A 20 2.07 -0.66 -0.45
C ILE A 20 3.24 0.33 -0.39
N ALA A 21 3.73 0.77 -1.55
CA ALA A 21 4.67 1.87 -1.65
C ALA A 21 4.34 2.78 -2.82
N LEU A 22 4.60 4.08 -2.63
CA LEU A 22 4.56 5.10 -3.66
C LEU A 22 6.00 5.59 -3.85
N LEU A 23 6.53 5.45 -5.06
CA LEU A 23 7.88 5.88 -5.42
C LEU A 23 7.82 7.10 -6.34
N ASP A 24 8.80 7.97 -6.23
CA ASP A 24 8.97 9.13 -7.09
C ASP A 24 9.69 8.76 -8.39
N GLY A 25 9.26 9.38 -9.49
CA GLY A 25 9.81 9.17 -10.82
C GLY A 25 9.18 8.00 -11.58
N GLU A 26 9.99 7.37 -12.43
CA GLU A 26 9.54 6.28 -13.31
C GLU A 26 9.94 4.90 -12.79
N ILE A 27 9.20 3.87 -13.21
CA ILE A 27 9.60 2.46 -13.03
C ILE A 27 10.97 2.21 -13.66
N ALA A 28 11.21 2.83 -14.82
CA ALA A 28 12.45 2.68 -15.57
C ALA A 28 13.64 3.45 -14.96
N ASP A 29 13.44 4.32 -13.98
CA ASP A 29 14.56 5.04 -13.35
C ASP A 29 15.56 4.10 -12.71
N GLU A 30 16.87 4.36 -12.85
CA GLU A 30 17.94 3.55 -12.27
C GLU A 30 17.74 3.31 -10.76
N ALA A 31 17.25 4.33 -10.05
CA ALA A 31 16.99 4.28 -8.62
C ALA A 31 15.81 3.37 -8.20
N ASN A 32 14.88 3.06 -9.11
CA ASN A 32 13.69 2.26 -8.81
C ASN A 32 13.75 0.87 -9.45
N ARG A 33 14.22 0.81 -10.71
CA ARG A 33 14.17 -0.35 -11.60
C ARG A 33 14.75 -1.61 -10.96
N GLY A 34 15.95 -1.52 -10.38
CA GLY A 34 16.63 -2.67 -9.79
C GLY A 34 15.85 -3.28 -8.63
N ALA A 35 15.35 -2.43 -7.73
CA ALA A 35 14.56 -2.86 -6.58
C ALA A 35 13.21 -3.47 -7.00
N LEU A 36 12.50 -2.84 -7.96
CA LEU A 36 11.22 -3.34 -8.46
C LEU A 36 11.37 -4.67 -9.21
N ALA A 37 12.39 -4.80 -10.05
CA ALA A 37 12.70 -6.05 -10.75
C ALA A 37 13.05 -7.18 -9.78
N GLN A 38 13.86 -6.88 -8.75
CA GLN A 38 14.22 -7.84 -7.72
C GLN A 38 13.00 -8.23 -6.86
N ALA A 39 12.13 -7.28 -6.51
CA ALA A 39 10.88 -7.56 -5.82
C ALA A 39 9.96 -8.47 -6.63
N TYR A 40 9.86 -8.24 -7.95
CA TYR A 40 9.10 -9.11 -8.85
C TYR A 40 9.67 -10.53 -8.91
N ARG A 41 10.99 -10.67 -9.03
CA ARG A 41 11.65 -11.99 -9.01
C ARG A 41 11.37 -12.73 -7.69
N LEU A 42 11.55 -12.08 -6.56
CA LEU A 42 11.26 -12.69 -5.25
C LEU A 42 9.80 -13.11 -5.12
N PHE A 43 8.87 -12.32 -5.65
CA PHE A 43 7.47 -12.68 -5.70
C PHE A 43 7.21 -13.91 -6.60
N GLU A 44 7.83 -13.96 -7.79
CA GLU A 44 7.71 -15.13 -8.67
C GLU A 44 8.27 -16.40 -8.03
N ASP A 45 9.41 -16.30 -7.33
CA ASP A 45 10.05 -17.43 -6.67
C ASP A 45 9.18 -17.98 -5.52
N ALA A 46 8.54 -17.09 -4.74
CA ALA A 46 7.73 -17.48 -3.59
C ALA A 46 6.27 -17.84 -3.94
N TRP A 47 5.65 -17.14 -4.90
CA TRP A 47 4.22 -17.28 -5.21
C TRP A 47 3.91 -17.43 -6.69
N GLY A 48 4.89 -17.45 -7.61
CA GLY A 48 4.64 -17.44 -9.05
C GLY A 48 3.74 -18.58 -9.55
N ALA A 49 3.79 -19.75 -8.91
CA ALA A 49 2.90 -20.88 -9.20
C ALA A 49 1.45 -20.62 -8.76
N ALA A 50 1.24 -19.98 -7.60
CA ALA A 50 -0.07 -19.60 -7.10
C ALA A 50 -0.62 -18.35 -7.82
N ALA A 51 0.25 -17.43 -8.22
CA ALA A 51 -0.05 -16.23 -8.97
C ALA A 51 -0.11 -16.51 -10.49
N TYR A 52 -0.98 -17.44 -10.88
CA TYR A 52 -1.03 -18.01 -12.23
C TYR A 52 -1.81 -17.16 -13.24
N MET A 53 -2.39 -16.04 -12.83
CA MET A 53 -3.05 -15.08 -13.73
C MET A 53 -2.23 -13.79 -13.82
N ALA A 54 -2.33 -13.10 -14.95
CA ALA A 54 -1.66 -11.85 -15.21
C ALA A 54 -2.54 -10.86 -15.95
N SER A 55 -2.37 -9.57 -15.65
CA SER A 55 -2.91 -8.47 -16.43
C SER A 55 -1.79 -7.47 -16.70
N PHE A 56 -1.29 -7.47 -17.93
CA PHE A 56 -0.18 -6.62 -18.35
C PHE A 56 -0.68 -5.49 -19.21
N HIS A 57 -0.20 -4.28 -18.94
CA HIS A 57 -0.47 -3.10 -19.73
C HIS A 57 0.84 -2.41 -20.06
N PHE A 58 1.49 -2.88 -21.11
CA PHE A 58 2.70 -2.34 -21.72
C PHE A 58 2.85 -3.07 -23.05
N VAL A 59 3.66 -2.56 -23.98
CA VAL A 59 4.12 -3.25 -25.22
C VAL A 59 3.19 -4.37 -25.72
N LYS A 60 2.32 -4.11 -26.70
CA LYS A 60 1.36 -5.08 -27.29
C LYS A 60 0.31 -5.66 -26.31
N HIS A 61 0.44 -5.49 -24.99
CA HIS A 61 -0.54 -5.91 -23.99
C HIS A 61 -1.53 -4.78 -23.67
N ARG A 62 -2.77 -5.16 -23.33
CA ARG A 62 -3.94 -4.24 -23.21
C ARG A 62 -4.68 -4.35 -21.87
N GLY A 63 -4.01 -4.85 -20.83
CA GLY A 63 -4.60 -5.02 -19.50
C GLY A 63 -5.67 -6.12 -19.42
N LYS A 64 -5.65 -7.10 -20.33
CA LYS A 64 -6.57 -8.25 -20.26
C LYS A 64 -6.01 -9.30 -19.30
N ILE A 65 -6.84 -9.79 -18.39
CA ILE A 65 -6.51 -10.89 -17.49
C ILE A 65 -6.35 -12.19 -18.30
N ARG A 66 -5.21 -12.87 -18.14
CA ARG A 66 -4.87 -14.13 -18.83
C ARG A 66 -4.12 -15.07 -17.91
N LYS A 67 -4.26 -16.37 -18.16
CA LYS A 67 -3.40 -17.39 -17.54
C LYS A 67 -1.95 -17.22 -18.01
N ILE A 68 -1.01 -17.28 -17.07
CA ILE A 68 0.41 -17.24 -17.34
C ILE A 68 0.82 -18.47 -18.16
N ASN A 69 1.65 -18.20 -19.16
CA ASN A 69 2.39 -19.19 -19.93
C ASN A 69 3.87 -18.76 -19.99
N PRO A 70 4.79 -19.60 -20.50
CA PRO A 70 6.21 -19.25 -20.52
C PRO A 70 6.54 -17.93 -21.24
N GLY A 71 5.81 -17.59 -22.30
CA GLY A 71 5.97 -16.32 -23.02
C GLY A 71 5.55 -15.12 -22.19
N LEU A 72 4.38 -15.17 -21.54
CA LEU A 72 3.94 -14.11 -20.64
C LEU A 72 4.85 -13.97 -19.42
N ALA A 73 5.37 -15.08 -18.86
CA ALA A 73 6.34 -15.01 -17.78
C ALA A 73 7.63 -14.27 -18.21
N ALA A 74 8.13 -14.56 -19.42
CA ALA A 74 9.27 -13.85 -19.99
C ALA A 74 8.98 -12.36 -20.23
N ASP A 75 7.82 -12.03 -20.80
CA ASP A 75 7.38 -10.64 -21.02
C ASP A 75 7.33 -9.85 -19.70
N GLY A 76 6.81 -10.46 -18.63
CA GLY A 76 6.74 -9.85 -17.30
C GLY A 76 8.12 -9.54 -16.71
N ARG A 77 9.12 -10.40 -16.93
CA ARG A 77 10.50 -10.15 -16.50
C ARG A 77 11.16 -9.03 -17.33
N ALA A 78 10.95 -9.07 -18.65
CA ALA A 78 11.49 -8.08 -19.58
C ALA A 78 10.88 -6.67 -19.40
N PHE A 79 9.72 -6.55 -18.72
CA PHE A 79 9.10 -5.26 -18.42
C PHE A 79 10.06 -4.26 -17.75
N PHE A 80 10.86 -4.72 -16.78
CA PHE A 80 11.79 -3.86 -16.05
C PHE A 80 13.06 -3.51 -16.85
N GLU A 81 13.26 -4.12 -18.01
CA GLU A 81 14.42 -3.84 -18.88
C GLU A 81 14.15 -2.66 -19.84
N GLN A 82 12.90 -2.20 -19.93
CA GLN A 82 12.49 -1.11 -20.80
C GLN A 82 13.22 0.20 -20.47
N SER A 83 13.46 1.04 -21.48
CA SER A 83 14.18 2.31 -21.32
C SER A 83 13.33 3.42 -20.69
N SER A 84 12.00 3.31 -20.76
CA SER A 84 11.04 4.31 -20.29
C SER A 84 9.70 3.63 -20.01
N THR A 85 8.86 4.24 -19.17
CA THR A 85 7.50 3.77 -18.90
C THR A 85 6.48 4.89 -18.98
N ALA A 86 5.41 4.70 -19.73
CA ALA A 86 4.37 5.71 -19.92
C ALA A 86 3.26 5.63 -18.86
N TYR A 87 2.46 6.70 -18.74
CA TYR A 87 1.29 6.72 -17.85
C TYR A 87 0.38 5.51 -18.09
N GLY A 88 0.03 4.82 -16.99
CA GLY A 88 -0.82 3.65 -17.03
C GLY A 88 -0.10 2.36 -17.38
N GLU A 89 1.16 2.41 -17.80
CA GLU A 89 1.91 1.18 -18.04
C GLU A 89 2.26 0.48 -16.73
N GLY A 90 2.20 -0.85 -16.75
CA GLY A 90 2.38 -1.64 -15.55
C GLY A 90 2.11 -3.13 -15.76
N LEU A 91 2.47 -3.92 -14.76
CA LEU A 91 2.21 -5.34 -14.74
C LEU A 91 1.51 -5.73 -13.45
N ARG A 92 0.63 -6.73 -13.55
CA ARG A 92 -0.09 -7.29 -12.43
C ARG A 92 -0.10 -8.81 -12.51
N ARG A 93 0.09 -9.48 -11.38
CA ARG A 93 -0.04 -10.94 -11.20
C ARG A 93 -1.05 -11.22 -10.11
N TYR A 94 -1.83 -12.28 -10.28
CA TYR A 94 -2.92 -12.67 -9.38
C TYR A 94 -2.95 -14.19 -9.20
N GLY A 95 -3.36 -14.64 -8.02
CA GLY A 95 -3.93 -15.98 -7.83
C GLY A 95 -5.45 -15.94 -7.78
N TYR A 96 -6.09 -16.99 -7.26
CA TYR A 96 -7.51 -16.98 -6.94
C TYR A 96 -7.67 -17.12 -5.43
N ALA A 97 -8.41 -16.18 -4.83
CA ALA A 97 -8.58 -16.13 -3.39
C ALA A 97 -9.82 -16.94 -2.97
N LEU A 98 -9.65 -18.25 -2.77
CA LEU A 98 -10.73 -19.11 -2.27
C LEU A 98 -11.88 -19.26 -3.29
N SER A 99 -12.62 -20.36 -3.23
CA SER A 99 -13.74 -20.64 -4.15
C SER A 99 -14.83 -19.56 -4.15
N GLU A 100 -14.93 -18.83 -3.04
CA GLU A 100 -15.97 -17.86 -2.74
C GLU A 100 -15.69 -16.48 -3.36
N PHE A 101 -14.42 -16.18 -3.67
CA PHE A 101 -14.03 -15.00 -4.43
C PHE A 101 -13.77 -15.44 -5.87
N GLU A 102 -14.83 -15.52 -6.66
CA GLU A 102 -14.85 -16.13 -8.01
C GLU A 102 -13.81 -15.54 -9.00
N GLU A 103 -13.23 -14.39 -8.67
CA GLU A 103 -12.30 -13.63 -9.51
C GLU A 103 -10.85 -13.63 -8.97
N PRO A 104 -9.84 -13.37 -9.81
CA PRO A 104 -8.44 -13.42 -9.38
C PRO A 104 -8.08 -12.35 -8.35
N ALA A 105 -7.62 -12.75 -7.17
CA ALA A 105 -7.22 -11.83 -6.11
C ALA A 105 -5.81 -12.13 -5.58
N LEU A 106 -5.68 -12.94 -4.53
CA LEU A 106 -4.41 -13.20 -3.85
C LEU A 106 -3.75 -14.51 -4.34
N PRO A 107 -2.43 -14.64 -4.28
CA PRO A 107 -1.46 -13.56 -4.04
C PRO A 107 -1.41 -12.59 -5.23
N TYR A 108 -1.20 -11.31 -4.93
CA TYR A 108 -1.17 -10.21 -5.88
C TYR A 108 0.20 -9.54 -5.89
N PHE A 109 0.67 -9.19 -7.08
CA PHE A 109 1.77 -8.25 -7.30
C PHE A 109 1.32 -7.24 -8.33
N GLY A 110 1.52 -5.96 -8.06
CA GLY A 110 1.21 -4.86 -8.95
C GLY A 110 2.32 -3.82 -8.97
N VAL A 111 2.71 -3.41 -10.16
CA VAL A 111 3.47 -2.17 -10.36
C VAL A 111 2.84 -1.38 -11.51
N GLU A 112 2.66 -0.08 -11.33
CA GLU A 112 1.99 0.77 -12.31
C GLU A 112 2.53 2.20 -12.30
N GLN A 113 2.79 2.73 -13.48
CA GLN A 113 3.21 4.11 -13.69
C GLN A 113 2.01 5.05 -13.63
N ARG A 114 2.13 6.11 -12.83
CA ARG A 114 1.12 7.15 -12.63
C ARG A 114 1.78 8.51 -12.66
N SER A 115 1.79 9.12 -13.85
CA SER A 115 2.50 10.37 -14.11
C SER A 115 3.98 10.20 -13.80
N ASP A 116 4.50 10.87 -12.78
CA ASP A 116 5.85 10.82 -12.26
C ASP A 116 5.92 10.13 -10.88
N MET A 117 5.02 9.17 -10.68
CA MET A 117 4.96 8.32 -9.50
C MET A 117 4.78 6.85 -9.91
N VAL A 118 5.37 5.95 -9.15
CA VAL A 118 5.19 4.51 -9.28
C VAL A 118 4.31 4.02 -8.15
N PHE A 119 3.23 3.32 -8.50
CA PHE A 119 2.46 2.52 -7.56
C PHE A 119 3.08 1.13 -7.47
N PHE A 120 3.42 0.70 -6.25
CA PHE A 120 3.91 -0.64 -5.98
C PHE A 120 3.04 -1.28 -4.90
N GLU A 121 2.49 -2.45 -5.21
CA GLU A 121 1.60 -3.19 -4.32
C GLU A 121 1.93 -4.68 -4.35
N ILE A 122 1.98 -5.31 -3.19
CA ILE A 122 1.97 -6.76 -3.01
C ILE A 122 0.93 -7.08 -1.95
N ASP A 123 -0.01 -7.97 -2.26
CA ASP A 123 -1.00 -8.45 -1.31
C ASP A 123 -0.93 -9.97 -1.24
N LEU A 124 -0.77 -10.50 -0.04
CA LEU A 124 -0.54 -11.92 0.23
C LEU A 124 -1.67 -12.48 1.11
N PRO A 125 -1.92 -13.80 1.10
CA PRO A 125 -2.79 -14.42 2.10
C PRO A 125 -2.39 -14.00 3.51
N ALA A 126 -3.36 -13.53 4.31
CA ALA A 126 -3.09 -12.86 5.59
C ALA A 126 -2.29 -13.72 6.58
N GLU A 127 -2.62 -15.01 6.70
CA GLU A 127 -2.05 -15.94 7.68
C GLU A 127 -0.92 -16.81 7.11
N HIS A 128 -0.03 -16.25 6.29
CA HIS A 128 1.09 -16.99 5.73
C HIS A 128 2.37 -16.79 6.56
N ALA A 129 2.97 -17.90 7.01
CA ALA A 129 4.10 -17.92 7.96
C ALA A 129 5.35 -17.13 7.49
N HIS A 130 5.48 -16.90 6.18
CA HIS A 130 6.63 -16.20 5.60
C HIS A 130 6.40 -14.70 5.32
N ASN A 131 5.22 -14.15 5.62
CA ASN A 131 4.89 -12.76 5.29
C ASN A 131 5.85 -11.74 5.92
N VAL A 132 6.18 -11.89 7.20
CA VAL A 132 7.11 -10.99 7.91
C VAL A 132 8.52 -11.05 7.32
N ALA A 133 9.03 -12.26 7.06
CA ALA A 133 10.36 -12.44 6.46
C ALA A 133 10.43 -11.85 5.05
N PHE A 134 9.38 -12.05 4.24
CA PHE A 134 9.29 -11.45 2.92
C PHE A 134 9.22 -9.92 2.98
N ALA A 135 8.38 -9.38 3.86
CA ALA A 135 8.25 -7.94 4.07
C ALA A 135 9.58 -7.29 4.50
N ASN A 136 10.39 -7.97 5.31
CA ASN A 136 11.74 -7.52 5.66
C ASN A 136 12.63 -7.39 4.41
N THR A 137 12.61 -8.39 3.54
CA THR A 137 13.38 -8.37 2.29
C THR A 137 12.91 -7.25 1.35
N ILE A 138 11.59 -7.08 1.20
CA ILE A 138 11.03 -5.99 0.40
C ILE A 138 11.35 -4.62 1.00
N THR A 139 11.38 -4.50 2.34
CA THR A 139 11.79 -3.27 3.02
C THR A 139 13.21 -2.90 2.63
N ASP A 140 14.15 -3.84 2.64
CA ASP A 140 15.54 -3.57 2.28
C ASP A 140 15.69 -3.07 0.84
N LEU A 141 14.90 -3.62 -0.09
CA LEU A 141 14.84 -3.13 -1.47
C LEU A 141 14.29 -1.70 -1.54
N LEU A 142 13.15 -1.44 -0.88
CA LEU A 142 12.46 -0.15 -0.94
C LEU A 142 13.26 0.98 -0.27
N LEU A 143 14.04 0.68 0.77
CA LEU A 143 14.90 1.67 1.42
C LEU A 143 16.01 2.23 0.51
N GLY A 144 16.34 1.52 -0.58
CA GLY A 144 17.29 1.96 -1.62
C GLY A 144 16.65 2.70 -2.80
N THR A 145 15.32 2.87 -2.82
CA THR A 145 14.58 3.51 -3.92
C THR A 145 14.32 5.00 -3.71
N ARG A 146 13.71 5.67 -4.70
CA ARG A 146 13.11 6.99 -4.53
C ARG A 146 11.75 6.92 -3.82
N LEU A 147 11.73 6.31 -2.63
CA LEU A 147 10.51 6.17 -1.85
C LEU A 147 9.92 7.54 -1.46
N ILE A 148 8.62 7.75 -1.70
CA ILE A 148 7.85 8.84 -1.11
C ILE A 148 7.32 8.38 0.25
N CYS A 149 6.50 7.33 0.26
CA CYS A 149 6.02 6.68 1.47
C CYS A 149 5.55 5.26 1.17
N GLY A 150 5.31 4.49 2.22
CA GLY A 150 4.72 3.15 2.10
C GLY A 150 4.19 2.65 3.43
N VAL A 151 3.40 1.59 3.37
CA VAL A 151 2.80 0.95 4.52
C VAL A 151 2.73 -0.56 4.31
N MET A 152 3.04 -1.33 5.36
CA MET A 152 2.89 -2.77 5.37
C MET A 152 2.15 -3.23 6.63
N GLY A 153 1.41 -4.32 6.53
CA GLY A 153 0.65 -4.89 7.64
C GLY A 153 -0.57 -5.66 7.17
N LEU A 154 -1.43 -6.02 8.11
CA LEU A 154 -2.70 -6.68 7.78
C LEU A 154 -3.70 -5.63 7.25
N GLY A 155 -4.60 -6.05 6.37
CA GLY A 155 -5.55 -5.15 5.75
C GLY A 155 -6.50 -5.87 4.80
N PHE A 156 -7.23 -5.10 4.02
CA PHE A 156 -8.11 -5.66 2.99
C PHE A 156 -7.57 -5.30 1.61
N PHE A 157 -7.37 -6.31 0.77
CA PHE A 157 -7.00 -6.13 -0.62
C PHE A 157 -8.26 -5.95 -1.47
N LEU A 158 -8.33 -4.82 -2.18
CA LEU A 158 -9.33 -4.53 -3.21
C LEU A 158 -8.72 -4.83 -4.58
N PRO A 159 -9.17 -5.87 -5.28
CA PRO A 159 -8.69 -6.14 -6.62
C PRO A 159 -8.93 -4.94 -7.56
N PRO A 160 -7.99 -4.61 -8.46
CA PRO A 160 -8.12 -3.44 -9.33
C PRO A 160 -9.37 -3.40 -10.22
N TYR A 161 -9.96 -4.54 -10.58
CA TYR A 161 -11.21 -4.58 -11.35
C TYR A 161 -12.45 -4.22 -10.52
N ASN A 162 -12.34 -4.27 -9.18
CA ASN A 162 -13.35 -3.83 -8.22
C ASN A 162 -13.05 -2.43 -7.67
N SER A 163 -12.16 -1.64 -8.30
CA SER A 163 -11.74 -0.34 -7.77
C SER A 163 -12.90 0.65 -7.56
N SER A 164 -14.00 0.51 -8.31
CA SER A 164 -15.23 1.31 -8.12
C SER A 164 -15.90 1.10 -6.76
N LEU A 165 -15.62 -0.03 -6.09
CA LEU A 165 -16.14 -0.37 -4.77
C LEU A 165 -15.24 0.14 -3.63
N SER A 166 -14.27 1.01 -3.93
CA SER A 166 -13.39 1.61 -2.92
C SER A 166 -14.12 2.31 -1.78
N PHE A 167 -15.35 2.80 -2.02
CA PHE A 167 -16.19 3.42 -0.99
C PHE A 167 -16.56 2.48 0.17
N GLY A 168 -16.56 1.17 -0.08
CA GLY A 168 -16.86 0.14 0.92
C GLY A 168 -15.68 -0.24 1.81
N MET A 169 -14.45 0.16 1.47
CA MET A 169 -13.25 -0.38 2.13
C MET A 169 -13.21 -0.10 3.64
N GLY A 170 -13.64 1.08 4.09
CA GLY A 170 -13.58 1.44 5.51
C GLY A 170 -14.71 0.89 6.41
N GLN A 171 -15.47 -0.12 5.98
CA GLN A 171 -16.65 -0.59 6.72
C GLN A 171 -16.34 -1.37 8.01
N GLU A 172 -15.18 -2.02 8.11
CA GLU A 172 -14.76 -2.79 9.29
C GLU A 172 -13.76 -2.04 10.19
N LEU A 173 -13.63 -0.72 10.01
CA LEU A 173 -12.62 0.10 10.71
C LEU A 173 -12.72 0.00 12.24
N GLU A 174 -13.94 -0.02 12.78
CA GLU A 174 -14.14 -0.09 14.24
C GLU A 174 -13.67 -1.43 14.82
N ARG A 175 -13.83 -2.52 14.06
CA ARG A 175 -13.46 -3.86 14.48
C ARG A 175 -11.97 -4.16 14.29
N TYR A 176 -11.40 -3.66 13.20
CA TYR A 176 -9.99 -3.87 12.83
C TYR A 176 -9.25 -2.54 12.60
N PRO A 177 -9.06 -1.71 13.64
CA PRO A 177 -8.42 -0.40 13.52
C PRO A 177 -6.97 -0.43 13.05
N ALA A 178 -6.26 -1.56 13.11
CA ALA A 178 -4.90 -1.66 12.56
C ALA A 178 -4.86 -2.12 11.09
N ALA A 179 -6.01 -2.46 10.50
CA ALA A 179 -6.09 -2.87 9.12
C ALA A 179 -5.76 -1.72 8.15
N ILE A 180 -5.11 -2.04 7.04
CA ILE A 180 -4.85 -1.13 5.92
C ILE A 180 -6.02 -1.22 4.93
N HIS A 181 -6.77 -0.13 4.77
CA HIS A 181 -7.97 -0.08 3.92
C HIS A 181 -7.78 0.71 2.62
N ILE A 182 -6.59 1.30 2.41
CA ILE A 182 -6.31 2.18 1.26
C ILE A 182 -5.74 1.42 0.06
N SER A 183 -5.87 2.00 -1.12
CA SER A 183 -5.01 1.68 -2.27
C SER A 183 -4.16 2.91 -2.63
N PRO A 184 -3.06 2.78 -3.38
CA PRO A 184 -2.24 3.91 -3.84
C PRO A 184 -3.05 5.02 -4.50
N SER A 185 -4.05 4.65 -5.32
CA SER A 185 -4.90 5.62 -6.01
C SER A 185 -5.72 6.50 -5.07
N MET A 186 -6.00 6.05 -3.83
CA MET A 186 -6.75 6.83 -2.85
C MET A 186 -5.90 7.91 -2.17
N VAL A 187 -4.57 7.77 -2.23
CA VAL A 187 -3.63 8.60 -1.45
C VAL A 187 -2.67 9.41 -2.31
N MET A 188 -2.53 9.09 -3.61
CA MET A 188 -1.53 9.72 -4.49
C MET A 188 -1.56 11.25 -4.48
N ASP A 189 -2.75 11.85 -4.39
CA ASP A 189 -2.92 13.30 -4.43
C ASP A 189 -2.53 14.00 -3.12
N GLY A 190 -2.38 13.28 -2.01
CA GLY A 190 -2.05 13.87 -0.71
C GLY A 190 -0.63 13.59 -0.23
N VAL A 191 0.11 12.71 -0.92
CA VAL A 191 1.51 12.40 -0.58
C VAL A 191 2.52 13.38 -1.16
N ARG A 192 2.12 14.21 -2.14
CA ARG A 192 2.93 15.30 -2.71
C ARG A 192 2.05 16.34 -3.39
N ARG A 193 2.58 17.57 -3.56
CA ARG A 193 1.83 18.68 -4.21
C ARG A 193 1.98 18.63 -5.73
N GLU A 194 3.16 18.28 -6.20
CA GLU A 194 3.50 18.17 -7.60
C GLU A 194 2.62 17.11 -8.26
N GLY A 195 2.01 17.42 -9.41
CA GLY A 195 1.15 16.48 -10.14
C GLY A 195 -0.14 16.06 -9.42
N SER A 196 -0.45 16.64 -8.26
CA SER A 196 -1.69 16.38 -7.50
C SER A 196 -2.86 17.15 -8.10
N MET A 197 -4.03 16.50 -8.14
CA MET A 197 -5.32 17.09 -8.50
C MET A 197 -5.98 17.80 -7.30
N HIS A 198 -5.41 17.66 -6.10
CA HIS A 198 -5.91 18.32 -4.90
C HIS A 198 -5.71 19.84 -4.96
N ARG A 199 -6.72 20.60 -4.55
CA ARG A 199 -6.62 22.06 -4.44
C ARG A 199 -6.01 22.43 -3.09
N TRP A 200 -4.68 22.41 -3.03
CA TRP A 200 -3.91 22.73 -1.85
C TRP A 200 -4.18 24.16 -1.36
N THR A 201 -4.41 24.29 -0.05
CA THR A 201 -4.34 25.60 0.61
C THR A 201 -2.88 25.94 0.94
N GLN A 202 -2.61 27.22 1.23
CA GLN A 202 -1.25 27.69 1.51
C GLN A 202 -0.58 26.91 2.66
N ASP A 203 -1.35 26.62 3.71
CA ASP A 203 -0.86 25.99 4.94
C ASP A 203 -0.91 24.45 4.93
N GLU A 204 -1.57 23.84 3.95
CA GLU A 204 -1.75 22.38 3.89
C GLU A 204 -0.52 21.67 3.32
N GLN A 205 0.11 20.80 4.10
CA GLN A 205 1.32 20.08 3.68
C GLN A 205 1.00 18.64 3.29
N PRO A 206 1.75 18.03 2.34
CA PRO A 206 1.63 16.61 2.05
C PRO A 206 1.91 15.72 3.27
N GLY A 207 1.39 14.50 3.27
CA GLY A 207 1.57 13.54 4.36
C GLY A 207 1.83 12.13 3.87
N ILE A 208 2.20 11.23 4.78
CA ILE A 208 2.32 9.81 4.47
C ILE A 208 0.93 9.19 4.28
N ALA A 209 0.86 8.18 3.42
CA ALA A 209 -0.39 7.52 3.06
C ALA A 209 -1.13 6.92 4.25
N ASP A 210 -0.41 6.21 5.14
CA ASP A 210 -1.01 5.53 6.28
C ASP A 210 0.02 5.07 7.32
N ILE A 211 -0.46 4.55 8.45
CA ILE A 211 0.33 3.90 9.49
C ILE A 211 -0.07 2.42 9.56
N GLY A 212 0.93 1.54 9.51
CA GLY A 212 0.74 0.09 9.57
C GLY A 212 1.70 -0.57 10.56
N TRP A 213 1.81 -1.89 10.47
CA TRP A 213 2.86 -2.62 11.20
C TRP A 213 4.25 -2.10 10.82
N ARG A 214 4.46 -1.80 9.53
CA ARG A 214 5.63 -1.09 9.05
C ARG A 214 5.22 0.13 8.25
N THR A 215 5.71 1.30 8.64
CA THR A 215 5.55 2.54 7.90
C THR A 215 6.87 2.93 7.27
N LEU A 216 6.88 3.11 5.96
CA LEU A 216 8.05 3.57 5.20
C LEU A 216 7.93 5.06 4.91
N ILE A 217 8.97 5.81 5.21
CA ILE A 217 8.99 7.27 5.16
C ILE A 217 10.14 7.70 4.26
N GLY A 218 9.83 8.41 3.17
CA GLY A 218 10.82 9.00 2.27
C GLY A 218 11.47 10.25 2.84
N TRP A 219 12.63 10.60 2.27
CA TRP A 219 13.47 11.72 2.72
C TRP A 219 12.74 13.07 2.77
N SER A 220 11.77 13.28 1.86
CA SER A 220 11.01 14.55 1.74
C SER A 220 10.23 14.91 3.00
N PHE A 221 10.01 13.95 3.90
CA PHE A 221 9.31 14.14 5.16
C PHE A 221 10.24 14.40 6.35
N PHE A 222 11.56 14.21 6.21
CA PHE A 222 12.49 14.17 7.35
C PHE A 222 12.66 15.51 8.07
N SER A 223 12.60 16.63 7.34
CA SER A 223 12.70 17.97 7.93
C SER A 223 11.62 18.21 8.99
N ARG A 224 10.44 17.60 8.81
CA ARG A 224 9.30 17.67 9.75
C ARG A 224 9.36 16.63 10.87
N LEU A 225 10.33 15.71 10.84
CA LEU A 225 10.48 14.60 11.79
C LEU A 225 11.80 14.61 12.56
N SER A 226 12.68 15.59 12.36
CA SER A 226 14.04 15.61 12.89
C SER A 226 14.15 15.29 14.39
N THR A 227 13.21 15.75 15.21
CA THR A 227 13.13 15.44 16.65
C THR A 227 12.39 14.14 16.96
N ALA A 228 11.41 13.77 16.14
CA ALA A 228 10.58 12.58 16.31
C ALA A 228 11.34 11.27 16.03
N LEU A 229 12.30 11.29 15.09
CA LEU A 229 13.06 10.08 14.72
C LEU A 229 13.88 9.53 15.88
N ALA A 230 14.60 10.39 16.61
CA ALA A 230 15.37 9.96 17.78
C ALA A 230 14.48 9.47 18.93
N ALA A 231 13.29 10.05 19.09
CA ALA A 231 12.33 9.64 20.10
C ALA A 231 11.68 8.29 19.77
N LEU A 232 11.40 8.01 18.49
CA LEU A 232 10.83 6.73 18.03
C LEU A 232 11.68 5.53 18.41
N GLU A 233 13.01 5.66 18.37
CA GLU A 233 13.95 4.59 18.74
C GLU A 233 13.92 4.24 20.23
N GLN A 234 13.43 5.15 21.07
CA GLN A 234 13.32 4.95 22.52
C GLN A 234 11.95 4.42 22.94
N GLU A 235 10.98 4.35 22.02
CA GLU A 235 9.65 3.86 22.34
C GLU A 235 9.61 2.33 22.46
N PRO A 236 9.02 1.78 23.54
CA PRO A 236 8.90 0.34 23.71
C PRO A 236 8.13 -0.32 22.55
N GLY A 237 8.72 -1.39 22.00
CA GLY A 237 8.10 -2.16 20.92
C GLY A 237 8.14 -1.47 19.56
N ILE A 238 8.88 -0.37 19.39
CA ILE A 238 9.14 0.25 18.09
C ILE A 238 10.58 -0.05 17.68
N SER A 239 10.79 -0.31 16.39
CA SER A 239 12.13 -0.41 15.80
C SER A 239 12.23 0.41 14.52
N THR A 240 13.41 0.96 14.25
CA THR A 240 13.72 1.74 13.05
C THR A 240 14.75 1.00 12.21
N ARG A 241 14.69 1.18 10.89
CA ARG A 241 15.74 0.80 9.95
C ARG A 241 15.92 1.93 8.95
N CYS A 242 17.15 2.43 8.83
CA CYS A 242 17.48 3.56 7.98
C CYS A 242 18.14 3.07 6.68
N GLY A 243 17.63 3.53 5.54
CA GLY A 243 18.36 3.59 4.28
C GLY A 243 18.95 4.97 4.07
N GLU A 244 19.53 5.23 2.89
CA GLU A 244 20.13 6.53 2.58
C GLU A 244 19.08 7.65 2.45
N LYS A 245 17.90 7.33 1.91
CA LYS A 245 16.84 8.31 1.59
C LYS A 245 15.46 7.90 2.11
N ALA A 246 15.41 6.91 2.99
CA ALA A 246 14.17 6.42 3.56
C ALA A 246 14.40 5.80 4.94
N ILE A 247 13.35 5.77 5.76
CA ILE A 247 13.35 5.10 7.06
C ILE A 247 12.12 4.18 7.10
N ALA A 248 12.30 2.97 7.63
CA ALA A 248 11.22 2.07 8.00
C ALA A 248 11.03 2.11 9.51
N VAL A 249 9.81 2.38 9.96
CA VAL A 249 9.40 2.34 11.37
C VAL A 249 8.47 1.14 11.54
N THR A 250 8.82 0.20 12.42
CA THR A 250 8.04 -1.00 12.68
C THR A 250 7.40 -0.95 14.08
N ALA A 251 6.09 -1.10 14.15
CA ALA A 251 5.27 -1.08 15.36
C ALA A 251 4.98 -2.50 15.86
N GLY A 252 5.81 -3.01 16.76
CA GLY A 252 5.71 -4.35 17.33
C GLY A 252 6.45 -5.42 16.51
N PRO A 253 6.60 -6.64 17.09
CA PRO A 253 7.33 -7.73 16.43
C PRO A 253 6.57 -8.34 15.26
N GLU A 254 5.23 -8.31 15.30
CA GLU A 254 4.33 -8.96 14.34
C GLU A 254 3.18 -8.00 13.99
N PRO A 255 2.63 -8.08 12.77
CA PRO A 255 1.46 -7.31 12.39
C PRO A 255 0.20 -7.82 13.13
N VAL A 256 -0.68 -6.90 13.50
CA VAL A 256 -1.97 -7.21 14.15
C VAL A 256 -3.14 -6.58 13.38
N TRP A 257 -4.34 -7.12 13.54
CA TRP A 257 -5.57 -6.52 13.01
C TRP A 257 -6.09 -5.38 13.89
N GLY A 258 -5.68 -5.39 15.16
CA GLY A 258 -6.27 -4.56 16.21
C GLY A 258 -7.64 -5.08 16.65
N ASP A 259 -7.87 -6.39 16.50
CA ASP A 259 -9.17 -7.02 16.74
C ASP A 259 -9.65 -6.70 18.18
N ALA A 260 -10.68 -5.86 18.26
CA ALA A 260 -11.22 -5.37 19.52
C ALA A 260 -11.70 -6.51 20.43
N SER A 261 -12.13 -7.64 19.84
CA SER A 261 -12.59 -8.81 20.59
C SER A 261 -11.46 -9.66 21.17
N LYS A 262 -10.25 -9.55 20.62
CA LYS A 262 -9.05 -10.28 21.07
C LYS A 262 -8.12 -9.47 21.95
N HIS A 263 -8.48 -8.22 22.25
CA HIS A 263 -7.68 -7.29 23.05
C HIS A 263 -6.24 -7.12 22.55
N GLU A 264 -6.04 -7.12 21.22
CA GLU A 264 -4.74 -6.84 20.62
C GLU A 264 -4.27 -5.43 20.99
N SER A 265 -3.02 -5.31 21.45
CA SER A 265 -2.46 -4.01 21.87
C SER A 265 -2.10 -3.16 20.65
N LEU A 266 -2.62 -1.92 20.63
CA LEU A 266 -2.29 -0.90 19.63
C LEU A 266 -1.32 0.16 20.16
N SER A 267 -0.69 -0.08 21.31
CA SER A 267 0.20 0.89 21.97
C SER A 267 1.33 1.36 21.05
N ALA A 268 2.03 0.44 20.38
CA ALA A 268 3.10 0.77 19.43
C ALA A 268 2.58 1.60 18.24
N TYR A 269 1.44 1.23 17.66
CA TYR A 269 0.82 1.98 16.55
C TYR A 269 0.45 3.40 16.95
N ARG A 270 -0.10 3.58 18.16
CA ARG A 270 -0.42 4.89 18.75
C ARG A 270 0.83 5.73 19.01
N ALA A 271 1.91 5.11 19.50
CA ALA A 271 3.19 5.78 19.70
C ALA A 271 3.78 6.24 18.36
N VAL A 272 3.78 5.40 17.33
CA VAL A 272 4.16 5.80 15.96
C VAL A 272 3.30 6.98 15.48
N ALA A 273 1.97 6.90 15.60
CA ALA A 273 1.07 7.95 15.15
C ALA A 273 1.25 9.30 15.86
N ARG A 274 1.65 9.29 17.12
CA ARG A 274 2.01 10.49 17.87
C ARG A 274 3.27 11.13 17.31
N HIS A 275 4.32 10.36 17.07
CA HIS A 275 5.59 10.86 16.54
C HIS A 275 5.50 11.29 15.07
N LEU A 276 4.67 10.61 14.28
CA LEU A 276 4.45 10.94 12.87
C LEU A 276 3.35 11.99 12.65
N ALA A 277 2.80 12.58 13.72
CA ALA A 277 1.79 13.62 13.62
C ALA A 277 2.12 14.79 12.65
N PRO A 278 3.37 15.29 12.57
CA PRO A 278 3.74 16.38 11.66
C PRO A 278 3.60 16.08 10.16
N ILE A 279 3.46 14.80 9.80
CA ILE A 279 3.39 14.33 8.41
C ILE A 279 2.13 13.50 8.16
N ARG A 280 1.08 13.67 8.97
CA ARG A 280 -0.21 13.01 8.75
C ARG A 280 -0.80 13.38 7.40
N PHE A 281 -1.52 12.42 6.82
CA PHE A 281 -2.22 12.65 5.56
C PHE A 281 -3.21 13.83 5.69
N PRO A 282 -3.23 14.77 4.73
CA PRO A 282 -4.10 15.92 4.78
C PRO A 282 -5.58 15.53 4.76
N ARG A 283 -6.35 15.94 5.79
CA ARG A 283 -7.79 15.61 5.92
C ARG A 283 -8.62 16.13 4.75
N HIS A 284 -8.33 17.33 4.26
CA HIS A 284 -9.09 17.91 3.15
C HIS A 284 -8.85 17.13 1.86
N CYS A 285 -7.60 16.73 1.59
CA CYS A 285 -7.30 15.79 0.50
C CYS A 285 -8.01 14.44 0.68
N ALA A 286 -7.98 13.84 1.87
CA ALA A 286 -8.66 12.57 2.13
C ALA A 286 -10.15 12.61 1.79
N ARG A 287 -10.83 13.70 2.16
CA ARG A 287 -12.25 13.96 1.84
C ARG A 287 -12.54 14.03 0.34
N CYS A 288 -11.56 14.40 -0.48
CA CYS A 288 -11.70 14.47 -1.93
C CYS A 288 -11.47 13.12 -2.63
N PHE A 289 -10.54 12.29 -2.15
CA PHE A 289 -10.01 11.16 -2.92
C PHE A 289 -10.13 9.78 -2.25
N MET A 290 -10.18 9.69 -0.92
CA MET A 290 -10.25 8.40 -0.24
C MET A 290 -11.67 7.84 -0.23
N PHE A 291 -11.78 6.50 -0.27
CA PHE A 291 -13.05 5.76 -0.20
C PHE A 291 -14.14 6.28 -1.17
N GLY A 292 -13.77 6.45 -2.44
CA GLY A 292 -14.69 6.91 -3.50
C GLY A 292 -14.84 8.43 -3.61
N GLY A 293 -14.22 9.19 -2.71
CA GLY A 293 -14.24 10.66 -2.72
C GLY A 293 -15.61 11.26 -2.43
N ASN A 294 -15.72 12.59 -2.55
CA ASN A 294 -16.96 13.36 -2.37
C ASN A 294 -17.49 13.48 -0.92
N ALA A 295 -16.62 13.41 0.09
CA ALA A 295 -17.04 13.54 1.49
C ALA A 295 -17.58 14.94 1.86
N SER A 296 -17.39 15.95 1.01
CA SER A 296 -18.01 17.27 1.18
C SER A 296 -19.54 17.24 1.12
N HIS A 297 -20.13 16.19 0.53
CA HIS A 297 -21.58 16.03 0.39
C HIS A 297 -22.11 14.75 1.06
N ASP A 298 -21.26 14.00 1.77
CA ASP A 298 -21.62 12.77 2.50
C ASP A 298 -20.99 12.81 3.91
N GLU A 299 -21.83 13.13 4.90
CA GLU A 299 -21.40 13.23 6.30
C GLU A 299 -20.95 11.88 6.87
N ARG A 300 -21.56 10.77 6.46
CA ARG A 300 -21.16 9.43 6.94
C ARG A 300 -19.77 9.08 6.41
N LEU A 301 -19.51 9.40 5.14
CA LEU A 301 -18.18 9.25 4.57
C LEU A 301 -17.16 10.16 5.27
N ALA A 302 -17.51 11.42 5.55
CA ALA A 302 -16.64 12.33 6.28
C ALA A 302 -16.28 11.80 7.69
N GLN A 303 -17.26 11.31 8.44
CA GLN A 303 -17.05 10.70 9.75
C GLN A 303 -16.14 9.46 9.67
N ARG A 304 -16.36 8.59 8.67
CA ARG A 304 -15.53 7.41 8.43
C ARG A 304 -14.08 7.77 8.10
N LEU A 305 -13.86 8.81 7.29
CA LEU A 305 -12.53 9.30 6.96
C LEU A 305 -11.81 9.89 8.17
N ASP A 306 -12.51 10.70 8.97
CA ASP A 306 -11.95 11.26 10.18
C ASP A 306 -11.62 10.16 11.21
N ALA A 307 -12.47 9.14 11.32
CA ALA A 307 -12.19 7.94 12.12
C ALA A 307 -10.96 7.18 11.59
N TYR A 308 -10.84 7.00 10.26
CA TYR A 308 -9.71 6.30 9.66
C TYR A 308 -8.39 7.00 9.93
N LEU A 309 -8.35 8.31 9.71
CA LEU A 309 -7.15 9.13 9.92
C LEU A 309 -6.83 9.31 11.41
N GLY A 310 -7.82 9.23 12.29
CA GLY A 310 -7.70 9.41 13.73
C GLY A 310 -7.55 8.12 14.55
N ARG A 311 -7.59 6.93 13.94
CA ARG A 311 -7.72 5.64 14.64
C ARG A 311 -6.61 5.31 15.66
N PHE A 312 -5.48 6.00 15.59
CA PHE A 312 -4.35 5.84 16.51
C PHE A 312 -4.09 7.04 17.44
N GLY A 313 -4.98 8.03 17.48
CA GLY A 313 -4.87 9.21 18.35
C GLY A 313 -4.70 10.52 17.58
#